data_AF-A0A093G2V3-F1
#
_entry.id   AF-A0A093G2V3-F1
#
_cell.length_a   1.000
_cell.length_b   1.000
_cell.length_c   1.000
_cell.angle_alpha   90.00
_cell.angle_beta   90.00
_cell.angle_gamma   90.00
#
_symmetry.space_group_name_H-M   'P 1'
#
loop_
_entity.id
_entity.type
_entity.pdbx_description
1 polymer ?
#
loop_
_entity_poly.entity_id
_entity_poly.type
_entity_poly.pdbx_seq_one_letter_code
_entity_poly.pdbx_strand_id
1 'polypeptide(L)' 'VTINDSRNGTNVTEYWLQALSQQNDTVGEWEEGQRINCTAIGTAVLSANQTTANWTSPDSNLSSVVIR' A
#
# COMPACT_ATOMS: atom_id res chain seq x y z
N VAL A 1 -0.55 7.96 3.69
CA VAL A 1 -0.20 6.82 4.58
C VAL A 1 1.23 7.02 5.05
N THR A 2 1.52 6.81 6.33
CA THR A 2 2.87 6.95 6.91
C THR A 2 3.34 5.58 7.41
N ILE A 3 4.50 5.15 6.95
CA ILE A 3 5.15 3.90 7.33
C ILE A 3 6.09 4.19 8.50
N ASN A 4 5.91 3.44 9.59
CA ASN A 4 6.81 3.48 10.72
C ASN A 4 7.31 2.05 10.99
N ASP A 5 8.59 1.82 10.70
CA ASP A 5 9.25 0.52 10.83
C ASP A 5 10.41 0.63 11.81
N SER A 6 10.27 -0.03 12.97
CA SER A 6 11.26 -0.01 14.04
C SER A 6 12.13 -1.27 14.09
N ARG A 7 12.05 -2.14 13.06
CA ARG A 7 12.86 -3.35 12.99
C ARG A 7 14.34 -2.99 12.94
N ASN A 8 15.09 -3.43 13.94
CA ASN A 8 16.53 -3.21 14.05
C ASN A 8 17.28 -4.41 13.44
N GLY A 9 18.10 -4.19 12.40
CA GLY A 9 19.02 -5.22 11.88
C GLY A 9 18.69 -5.82 10.51
N THR A 10 17.68 -5.32 9.80
CA THR A 10 17.47 -5.65 8.38
C THR A 10 17.51 -4.39 7.54
N ASN A 11 18.38 -4.35 6.53
CA ASN A 11 18.37 -3.30 5.53
C ASN A 11 17.13 -3.50 4.65
N VAL A 12 16.02 -2.87 5.02
CA VAL A 12 14.84 -2.80 4.18
C VAL A 12 15.18 -1.97 2.96
N THR A 13 14.96 -2.51 1.76
CA THR A 13 15.17 -1.79 0.50
C THR A 13 13.86 -1.23 -0.05
N GLU A 14 12.75 -1.91 0.21
CA GLU A 14 11.43 -1.56 -0.32
C GLU A 14 10.31 -1.95 0.65
N TYR A 15 9.21 -1.19 0.60
CA TYR A 15 7.92 -1.48 1.22
C TYR A 15 6.88 -1.74 0.14
N TRP A 16 6.03 -2.74 0.38
CA TRP A 16 4.98 -3.13 -0.56
C TRP A 16 3.65 -2.84 0.13
N LEU A 17 2.87 -1.92 -0.46
CA LEU A 17 1.64 -1.42 0.12
C LEU A 17 0.43 -1.90 -0.66
N GLN A 18 -0.58 -2.38 0.07
CA GLN A 18 -1.86 -2.80 -0.48
C GLN A 18 -3.00 -2.06 0.21
N ALA A 19 -4.04 -1.74 -0.56
CA ALA A 19 -5.28 -1.18 -0.05
C ALA A 19 -6.43 -2.11 -0.46
N LEU A 20 -7.11 -2.70 0.52
CA LEU A 20 -8.04 -3.81 0.31
C LEU A 20 -9.42 -3.56 0.91
N SER A 21 -10.46 -4.02 0.21
CA SER A 21 -11.81 -4.15 0.76
C SER A 21 -11.89 -5.34 1.74
N GLN A 22 -13.04 -5.47 2.42
CA GLN A 22 -13.33 -6.65 3.25
C GLN A 22 -13.37 -7.97 2.43
N GLN A 23 -13.55 -7.87 1.11
CA GLN A 23 -13.54 -8.99 0.18
C GLN A 23 -12.13 -9.30 -0.37
N ASN A 24 -11.11 -8.56 0.07
CA ASN A 24 -9.72 -8.60 -0.42
C ASN A 24 -9.53 -8.14 -1.88
N ASP A 25 -10.46 -7.34 -2.39
CA ASP A 25 -10.28 -6.66 -3.68
C ASP A 25 -9.41 -5.41 -3.49
N THR A 26 -8.57 -5.10 -4.48
CA THR A 26 -7.83 -3.84 -4.51
C THR A 26 -8.78 -2.66 -4.64
N VAL A 27 -8.58 -1.65 -3.81
CA VAL A 27 -9.45 -0.47 -3.76
C VAL A 27 -8.66 0.83 -3.62
N GLY A 28 -9.20 1.87 -4.24
CA GLY A 28 -8.53 3.16 -4.33
C GLY A 28 -7.28 3.10 -5.19
N GLU A 29 -6.52 4.20 -5.18
CA GLU A 29 -5.40 4.40 -6.08
C GLU A 29 -4.20 4.92 -5.28
N TRP A 30 -3.06 4.26 -5.42
CA TRP A 30 -1.78 4.77 -4.91
C TRP A 30 -1.18 5.72 -5.94
N GLU A 31 -0.83 6.94 -5.52
CA GLU A 31 -0.19 7.92 -6.42
C GLU A 31 1.31 7.64 -6.60
N GLU A 32 1.90 6.92 -5.65
CA GLU A 32 3.33 6.66 -5.57
C GLU A 32 3.67 5.18 -5.79
N GLY A 33 4.85 4.95 -6.37
CA GLY A 33 5.43 3.62 -6.52
C GLY A 33 5.14 2.92 -7.86
N GLN A 34 5.97 1.92 -8.17
CA GLN A 34 5.67 1.02 -9.29
C GLN A 34 4.49 0.15 -8.88
N ARG A 35 3.43 0.16 -9.70
CA ARG A 35 2.30 -0.75 -9.51
C ARG A 35 2.69 -2.12 -10.06
N ILE A 36 2.73 -3.11 -9.19
CA ILE A 36 2.87 -4.50 -9.58
C ILE A 36 1.58 -5.25 -9.26
N ASN A 37 1.17 -6.11 -10.19
CA ASN A 37 0.05 -7.01 -9.97
C ASN A 37 0.60 -8.30 -9.36
N CYS A 38 0.54 -8.39 -8.03
CA CYS A 38 0.78 -9.64 -7.34
C CYS A 38 -0.54 -10.40 -7.31
N THR A 39 -0.72 -11.37 -8.22
CA THR A 39 -1.89 -12.27 -8.24
C THR A 39 -3.24 -11.53 -8.12
N ALA A 40 -3.49 -10.58 -9.02
CA ALA A 40 -4.69 -9.73 -9.09
C ALA A 40 -4.84 -8.66 -7.98
N ILE A 41 -3.92 -8.58 -7.02
CA ILE A 41 -3.89 -7.50 -6.03
C ILE A 41 -2.91 -6.42 -6.48
N GLY A 42 -3.43 -5.21 -6.73
CA GLY A 42 -2.64 -4.02 -6.96
C GLY A 42 -1.81 -3.68 -5.73
N THR A 43 -0.49 -3.61 -5.93
CA THR A 43 0.50 -3.35 -4.89
C THR A 43 1.36 -2.17 -5.32
N ALA A 44 1.52 -1.18 -4.46
CA ALA A 44 2.45 -0.08 -4.65
C ALA A 44 3.81 -0.44 -4.04
N VAL A 45 4.86 -0.33 -4.83
CA VAL A 45 6.25 -0.55 -4.36
C VAL A 45 6.88 0.80 -4.05
N LEU A 46 7.28 0.98 -2.81
CA LEU A 46 7.86 2.20 -2.27
C LEU A 46 9.30 1.92 -1.84
N SER A 47 10.25 2.77 -2.19
CA SER A 47 11.64 2.60 -1.73
C SER A 47 11.73 2.84 -0.21
N ALA A 48 12.62 2.17 0.50
CA ALA A 48 12.68 2.27 1.96
C ALA A 48 13.02 3.67 2.51
N ASN A 49 13.58 4.55 1.66
CA ASN A 49 13.81 5.95 2.00
C ASN A 49 12.53 6.81 1.94
N GLN A 50 11.49 6.34 1.27
CA GLN A 50 10.17 6.96 1.19
C GLN A 50 9.31 6.35 2.30
N THR A 51 9.05 7.12 3.35
CA THR A 51 8.25 6.68 4.50
C THR A 51 6.80 7.16 4.44
N THR A 52 6.44 7.86 3.37
CA THR A 52 5.11 8.37 3.11
C THR A 52 4.66 7.91 1.74
N ALA A 53 3.37 7.59 1.60
CA ALA A 53 2.73 7.32 0.33
C ALA A 53 1.34 7.94 0.28
N ASN A 54 1.01 8.61 -0.82
CA ASN A 54 -0.34 9.09 -1.07
C ASN A 54 -1.25 7.97 -1.59
N TRP A 55 -2.44 7.88 -0.99
CA TRP A 55 -3.51 6.98 -1.41
C TRP A 55 -4.81 7.77 -1.50
N THR A 56 -5.49 7.64 -2.62
CA THR A 56 -6.80 8.23 -2.86
C THR A 56 -7.87 7.18 -2.61
N SER A 57 -8.83 7.50 -1.75
CA SER A 57 -9.97 6.62 -1.49
C SER A 57 -10.84 6.45 -2.75
N PRO A 58 -11.35 5.24 -3.01
CA PRO A 58 -12.26 5.02 -4.12
C PRO A 58 -13.60 5.74 -3.90
N ASP A 59 -14.25 6.15 -5.00
CA ASP A 59 -15.64 6.59 -4.96
C ASP A 59 -16.56 5.37 -4.85
N SER A 60 -16.73 4.86 -3.62
CA SER A 60 -17.47 3.63 -3.34
C SER A 60 -18.09 3.62 -1.95
N ASN A 61 -19.15 2.84 -1.76
CA ASN A 61 -19.85 2.68 -0.48
C ASN A 61 -19.15 1.68 0.47
N LEU A 62 -17.82 1.61 0.43
CA LEU A 62 -17.07 0.73 1.32
C LEU A 62 -17.13 1.26 2.75
N SER A 63 -17.49 0.39 3.71
CA SER A 63 -17.54 0.75 5.13
C SER A 63 -16.14 0.89 5.74
N SER A 64 -15.15 0.16 5.22
CA SER A 64 -13.76 0.24 5.64
C SER A 64 -12.80 -0.21 4.55
N VAL A 65 -11.55 0.24 4.66
CA VAL A 65 -10.40 -0.21 3.85
C VAL A 65 -9.29 -0.64 4.78
N VAL A 66 -8.61 -1.73 4.43
CA VAL A 66 -7.42 -2.20 5.13
C VAL A 66 -6.18 -1.80 4.34
N ILE A 67 -5.25 -1.10 5.01
CA ILE A 67 -3.92 -0.81 4.49
C ILE A 67 -2.94 -1.79 5.15
N ARG A 68 -2.15 -2.50 4.36
CA ARG A 68 -1.10 -3.42 4.84
C ARG A 68 0.14 -3.38 3.97
#